data_AF-A0A940UFD1-F1
#
_entry.id   AF-A0A940UFD1-F1
#
_cell.length_a   1.000
_cell.length_b   1.000
_cell.length_c   1.000
_cell.angle_alpha   90.00
_cell.angle_beta   90.00
_cell.angle_gamma   90.00
#
_symmetry.space_group_name_H-M   'P 1'
#
loop_
_entity.id
_entity.type
_entity.pdbx_description
1 polymer ?
#
loop_
_entity_poly.entity_id
_entity_poly.type
_entity_poly.pdbx_seq_one_letter_code
_entity_poly.pdbx_strand_id
1 'polypeptide(L)'
;VGSFLYQGVPVYDDYEPGDGMLISSKQEGERIACHLGNRRAHLLRGHGCDIVAETIPALVASAIYLRDNAAIQFQALQLGKPIYLSEEEAIKAMDRALLSSVPLERMWGYWVARAKRNMPDIR
;
A
#
# COMPACT_ATOMS: atom_id res chain seq x y z
N VAL A 1 10.30 -4.49 4.93
CA VAL A 1 9.57 -3.79 3.84
C VAL A 1 8.07 -4.10 3.87
N GLY A 2 7.63 -5.35 4.13
CA GLY A 2 6.20 -5.70 4.24
C GLY A 2 5.53 -5.43 5.59
N SER A 3 6.29 -5.07 6.63
CA SER A 3 5.78 -4.91 7.99
C SER A 3 4.69 -3.84 8.16
N PHE A 4 4.67 -2.81 7.30
CA PHE A 4 3.65 -1.75 7.36
C PHE A 4 2.23 -2.23 7.01
N LEU A 5 2.09 -3.45 6.48
CA LEU A 5 0.83 -4.11 6.11
C LEU A 5 0.41 -5.18 7.13
N TYR A 6 0.98 -5.19 8.34
CA TYR A 6 0.74 -6.24 9.33
C TYR A 6 -0.73 -6.43 9.71
N GLN A 7 -1.56 -5.39 9.58
CA GLN A 7 -3.01 -5.45 9.82
C GLN A 7 -3.78 -6.18 8.70
N GLY A 8 -3.07 -6.69 7.70
CA GLY A 8 -3.61 -7.36 6.52
C GLY A 8 -3.97 -6.39 5.39
N VAL A 9 -4.13 -6.96 4.20
CA VAL A 9 -4.61 -6.27 2.99
C VAL A 9 -5.82 -7.04 2.48
N PRO A 10 -7.04 -6.73 2.93
CA PRO A 10 -8.24 -7.45 2.51
C PRO A 10 -8.56 -7.16 1.04
N VAL A 11 -9.37 -8.01 0.42
CA VAL A 11 -9.84 -7.84 -0.97
C VAL A 11 -11.29 -7.41 -0.94
N TYR A 12 -11.58 -6.23 -1.47
CA TYR A 12 -12.93 -5.71 -1.67
C TYR A 12 -13.57 -6.36 -2.89
N ASP A 13 -14.81 -6.80 -2.73
CA ASP A 13 -15.59 -7.47 -3.76
C ASP A 13 -17.11 -7.20 -3.67
N ASP A 14 -17.50 -6.13 -2.98
CA ASP A 14 -18.91 -5.78 -2.80
C ASP A 14 -19.29 -4.60 -3.71
N TYR A 15 -19.06 -4.74 -5.00
CA TYR A 15 -19.40 -3.70 -5.99
C TYR A 15 -20.89 -3.72 -6.31
N GLU A 16 -21.46 -2.55 -6.58
CA GLU A 16 -22.79 -2.48 -7.16
C GLU A 16 -22.82 -3.19 -8.54
N PRO A 17 -23.72 -4.17 -8.75
CA PRO A 17 -23.79 -4.89 -10.02
C PRO A 17 -24.14 -3.95 -11.19
N GLY A 18 -23.44 -4.11 -12.31
CA GLY A 18 -23.74 -3.39 -13.57
C GLY A 18 -22.89 -2.14 -13.82
N ASP A 19 -22.18 -1.62 -12.81
CA ASP A 19 -21.38 -0.39 -12.92
C ASP A 19 -19.90 -0.63 -13.26
N GLY A 20 -19.57 -1.81 -13.79
CA GLY A 20 -18.20 -2.11 -14.25
C GLY A 20 -17.15 -2.13 -13.14
N MET A 21 -17.54 -2.36 -11.88
CA MET A 21 -16.67 -2.32 -10.70
C MET A 21 -16.07 -0.91 -10.43
N LEU A 22 -16.78 0.14 -10.84
CA LEU A 22 -16.40 1.53 -10.60
C LEU A 22 -16.94 2.05 -9.26
N ILE A 23 -16.15 2.91 -8.63
CA ILE A 23 -16.51 3.61 -7.39
C ILE A 23 -16.95 5.03 -7.79
N SER A 24 -18.20 5.15 -8.22
CA SER A 24 -18.72 6.37 -8.87
C SER A 24 -19.78 7.12 -8.06
N SER A 25 -20.21 6.55 -6.92
CA SER A 25 -21.21 7.14 -6.04
C SER A 25 -20.67 7.38 -4.63
N LYS A 26 -21.33 8.26 -3.88
CA LYS A 26 -21.01 8.49 -2.47
C LYS A 26 -21.22 7.21 -1.64
N GLN A 27 -22.28 6.46 -1.92
CA GLN A 27 -22.59 5.20 -1.25
C GLN A 27 -21.48 4.17 -1.46
N GLU A 28 -20.97 4.03 -2.70
CA GLU A 28 -19.81 3.17 -2.98
C GLU A 28 -18.57 3.60 -2.20
N GLY A 29 -18.29 4.92 -2.18
CA GLY A 29 -17.19 5.48 -1.41
C GLY A 29 -17.29 5.17 0.09
N GLU A 30 -18.48 5.26 0.67
CA GLU A 30 -18.74 4.92 2.07
C GLU A 30 -18.53 3.41 2.34
N ARG A 31 -19.02 2.52 1.45
CA ARG A 31 -18.80 1.07 1.57
C ARG A 31 -17.31 0.71 1.56
N ILE A 32 -16.55 1.31 0.65
CA ILE A 32 -15.12 1.06 0.50
C ILE A 32 -14.33 1.61 1.68
N ALA A 33 -14.66 2.82 2.16
CA ALA A 33 -14.07 3.37 3.37
C ALA A 33 -14.32 2.47 4.59
N CYS A 34 -15.55 1.95 4.75
CA CYS A 34 -15.89 0.98 5.79
C CYS A 34 -15.11 -0.34 5.65
N HIS A 35 -14.95 -0.85 4.43
CA HIS A 35 -14.18 -2.07 4.17
C HIS A 35 -12.69 -1.91 4.51
N LEU A 36 -12.09 -0.76 4.18
CA LEU A 36 -10.72 -0.42 4.57
C LEU A 36 -10.56 -0.47 6.10
N GLY A 37 -11.48 0.19 6.82
CA GLY A 37 -11.45 0.29 8.27
C GLY A 37 -10.16 0.95 8.76
N ASN A 38 -9.52 0.36 9.76
CA ASN A 38 -8.27 0.89 10.34
C ASN A 38 -6.99 0.41 9.61
N ARG A 39 -7.12 -0.17 8.41
CA ARG A 39 -6.00 -0.70 7.65
C ARG A 39 -5.44 0.35 6.70
N ARG A 40 -4.18 0.14 6.31
CA ARG A 40 -3.47 1.06 5.42
C ARG A 40 -3.79 0.87 3.93
N ALA A 41 -4.19 -0.34 3.55
CA ALA A 41 -4.50 -0.68 2.17
C ALA A 41 -5.53 -1.80 2.10
N HIS A 42 -6.26 -1.84 0.99
CA HIS A 42 -7.00 -3.01 0.53
C HIS A 42 -6.81 -3.20 -0.98
N LEU A 43 -7.05 -4.40 -1.47
CA LEU A 43 -7.12 -4.68 -2.89
C LEU A 43 -8.55 -4.55 -3.38
N LEU A 44 -8.72 -4.13 -4.62
CA LEU A 44 -9.98 -4.00 -5.32
C LEU A 44 -10.05 -5.13 -6.37
N ARG A 45 -10.94 -6.12 -6.20
CA ARG A 45 -10.96 -7.31 -7.07
C ARG A 45 -11.11 -6.88 -8.54
N GLY A 46 -10.16 -7.29 -9.38
CA GLY A 46 -10.20 -7.01 -10.82
C GLY A 46 -9.96 -5.54 -11.19
N HIS A 47 -9.47 -4.71 -10.26
CA HIS A 47 -9.28 -3.28 -10.48
C HIS A 47 -7.87 -2.81 -10.07
N GLY A 48 -7.54 -2.84 -8.78
CA GLY A 48 -6.31 -2.25 -8.26
C GLY A 48 -6.24 -2.29 -6.74
N CYS A 49 -5.86 -1.17 -6.12
CA CYS A 49 -5.81 -1.02 -4.67
C CYS A 49 -6.03 0.42 -4.26
N ASP A 50 -6.58 0.61 -3.07
CA ASP A 50 -6.58 1.90 -2.38
C ASP A 50 -5.60 1.84 -1.22
N ILE A 51 -4.91 2.96 -0.98
CA ILE A 51 -3.89 3.11 0.07
C ILE A 51 -4.10 4.45 0.74
N VAL A 52 -4.02 4.47 2.06
CA VAL A 52 -4.11 5.69 2.87
C VAL A 52 -2.86 5.88 3.72
N ALA A 53 -2.55 7.13 4.04
CA ALA A 53 -1.51 7.47 4.99
C ALA A 53 -1.73 8.88 5.54
N GLU A 54 -1.02 9.18 6.61
CA GLU A 54 -1.09 10.43 7.38
C GLU A 54 -0.41 11.59 6.62
N THR A 55 0.51 11.28 5.70
CA THR A 55 1.25 12.26 4.90
C THR A 55 1.48 11.76 3.47
N ILE A 56 1.70 12.68 2.52
CA ILE A 56 2.02 12.33 1.12
C ILE A 56 3.30 11.48 1.01
N PRO A 57 4.42 11.78 1.68
CA PRO A 57 5.59 10.92 1.64
C PRO A 57 5.32 9.50 2.12
N ALA A 58 4.55 9.35 3.22
CA ALA A 58 4.18 8.05 3.75
C ALA A 58 3.25 7.28 2.78
N LEU A 59 2.34 7.99 2.11
CA LEU A 59 1.46 7.42 1.08
C LEU A 59 2.28 6.87 -0.09
N VAL A 60 3.21 7.67 -0.61
CA VAL A 60 4.09 7.27 -1.73
C VAL A 60 4.97 6.09 -1.35
N ALA A 61 5.56 6.11 -0.14
CA ALA A 61 6.34 4.99 0.36
C ALA A 61 5.49 3.71 0.46
N SER A 62 4.28 3.82 1.02
CA SER A 62 3.34 2.70 1.17
C SER A 62 2.93 2.12 -0.18
N ALA A 63 2.68 2.96 -1.19
CA ALA A 63 2.34 2.52 -2.54
C ALA A 63 3.48 1.77 -3.24
N ILE A 64 4.70 2.32 -3.18
CA ILE A 64 5.89 1.69 -3.75
C ILE A 64 6.14 0.34 -3.09
N TYR A 65 6.05 0.29 -1.76
CA TYR A 65 6.30 -0.96 -1.05
C TYR A 65 5.16 -1.96 -1.15
N LEU A 66 3.90 -1.56 -1.29
CA LEU A 66 2.82 -2.51 -1.57
C LEU A 66 3.10 -3.26 -2.88
N ARG A 67 3.44 -2.52 -3.95
CA ARG A 67 3.83 -3.11 -5.24
C ARG A 67 5.02 -4.05 -5.10
N ASP A 68 6.08 -3.60 -4.44
CA ASP A 68 7.31 -4.39 -4.32
C ASP A 68 7.10 -5.66 -3.48
N ASN A 69 6.35 -5.57 -2.37
CA ASN A 69 5.99 -6.75 -1.58
C ASN A 69 5.11 -7.73 -2.37
N ALA A 70 4.14 -7.24 -3.16
CA ALA A 70 3.33 -8.09 -4.01
C ALA A 70 4.18 -8.84 -5.04
N ALA A 71 5.14 -8.16 -5.68
CA ALA A 71 6.07 -8.78 -6.62
C ALA A 71 6.97 -9.84 -5.96
N ILE A 72 7.53 -9.52 -4.78
CA ILE A 72 8.36 -10.44 -4.01
C ILE A 72 7.55 -11.67 -3.56
N GLN A 73 6.34 -11.45 -3.03
CA GLN A 73 5.47 -12.54 -2.60
C GLN A 73 5.05 -13.44 -3.77
N PHE A 74 4.73 -12.85 -4.92
CA PHE A 74 4.42 -13.61 -6.13
C PHE A 74 5.59 -14.51 -6.56
N GLN A 75 6.82 -13.96 -6.58
CA GLN A 75 8.03 -14.72 -6.91
C GLN A 75 8.33 -15.82 -5.87
N ALA A 76 8.21 -15.50 -4.58
CA ALA A 76 8.47 -16.46 -3.52
C ALA A 76 7.50 -17.66 -3.56
N LEU A 77 6.23 -17.42 -3.89
CA LEU A 77 5.23 -18.47 -4.07
C LEU A 77 5.55 -19.44 -5.23
N GLN A 78 6.29 -18.99 -6.25
CA GLN A 78 6.75 -19.89 -7.33
C GLN A 78 7.86 -20.84 -6.86
N LEU A 79 8.60 -20.46 -5.82
CA LEU A 79 9.70 -21.26 -5.27
C LEU A 79 9.26 -22.22 -4.15
N GLY A 80 8.04 -22.02 -3.62
CA GLY A 80 7.48 -22.84 -2.56
C GLY A 80 6.68 -22.00 -1.56
N LYS A 81 6.58 -22.48 -0.32
CA LYS A 81 5.86 -21.78 0.75
C LYS A 81 6.76 -20.73 1.41
N PRO A 82 6.46 -19.42 1.30
CA PRO A 82 7.25 -18.39 1.97
C PRO A 82 7.12 -18.46 3.49
N ILE A 83 8.16 -18.01 4.19
CA ILE A 83 8.11 -17.73 5.62
C ILE A 83 7.68 -16.28 5.79
N TYR A 84 6.49 -16.07 6.34
CA TYR A 84 5.93 -14.75 6.60
C TYR A 84 6.45 -14.19 7.92
N LEU A 85 6.41 -12.87 8.07
CA LEU A 85 6.62 -12.23 9.37
C LEU A 85 5.50 -12.66 10.32
N SER A 86 5.86 -12.94 11.56
CA SER A 86 4.89 -12.95 12.66
C SER A 86 4.36 -11.54 12.91
N GLU A 87 3.19 -11.45 13.54
CA GLU A 87 2.60 -10.16 13.90
C GLU A 87 3.54 -9.33 14.79
N GLU A 88 4.21 -9.97 15.75
CA GLU A 88 5.17 -9.31 16.65
C GLU A 88 6.39 -8.75 15.90
N GLU A 89 6.97 -9.52 14.98
CA GLU A 89 8.07 -9.04 14.13
C GLU A 89 7.63 -7.87 13.26
N ALA A 90 6.42 -7.94 12.71
CA ALA A 90 5.88 -6.91 11.85
C ALA A 90 5.60 -5.60 12.60
N ILE A 91 5.00 -5.66 13.80
CA ILE A 91 4.78 -4.49 14.66
C ILE A 91 6.12 -3.84 15.04
N LYS A 92 7.08 -4.62 15.55
CA LYS A 92 8.41 -4.10 15.92
C LYS A 92 9.16 -3.49 14.74
N ALA A 93 9.03 -4.08 13.55
CA ALA A 93 9.64 -3.55 12.34
C ALA A 93 8.94 -2.27 11.85
N MET A 94 7.62 -2.15 12.03
CA MET A 94 6.87 -0.93 11.74
C MET A 94 7.35 0.23 12.64
N ASP A 95 7.44 0.00 13.95
CA ASP A 95 7.88 0.99 14.94
C ASP A 95 9.32 1.47 14.70
N ARG A 96 10.19 0.59 14.18
CA ARG A 96 11.63 0.87 14.09
C ARG A 96 12.14 1.36 12.74
N ALA A 97 11.51 1.05 11.60
CA ALA A 97 12.33 0.92 10.39
C ALA A 97 11.88 1.57 9.07
N LEU A 98 10.62 1.94 8.84
CA LEU A 98 10.20 2.34 7.48
C LEU A 98 9.50 3.69 7.37
N LEU A 99 8.49 3.94 8.20
CA LEU A 99 7.70 5.18 8.13
C LEU A 99 8.05 6.18 9.25
N SER A 100 9.10 5.90 10.04
CA SER A 100 9.66 6.88 10.97
C SER A 100 10.33 8.03 10.20
N SER A 101 10.51 9.18 10.85
CA SER A 101 10.91 10.44 10.21
C SER A 101 12.16 10.32 9.34
N VAL A 102 13.26 9.79 9.90
CA VAL A 102 14.55 9.77 9.20
C VAL A 102 14.55 8.83 7.97
N PRO A 103 14.13 7.55 8.05
CA PRO A 103 14.01 6.71 6.85
C PRO A 103 13.08 7.31 5.80
N LEU A 104 11.93 7.84 6.23
CA LEU A 104 10.93 8.40 5.32
C LEU A 104 11.46 9.62 4.57
N GLU A 105 12.12 10.55 5.25
CA GLU A 105 12.75 11.72 4.65
C GLU A 105 13.82 11.34 3.63
N ARG A 106 14.64 10.32 3.94
CA ARG A 106 15.67 9.84 3.01
C ARG A 106 15.06 9.24 1.74
N MET A 107 14.06 8.39 1.89
CA MET A 107 13.37 7.79 0.75
C MET A 107 12.66 8.86 -0.10
N TRP A 108 11.97 9.78 0.55
CA TRP A 108 11.30 10.91 -0.09
C TRP A 108 12.28 11.77 -0.89
N GLY A 109 13.40 12.17 -0.27
CA GLY A 109 14.45 12.94 -0.95
C GLY A 109 15.00 12.23 -2.18
N TYR A 110 15.23 10.91 -2.10
CA TYR A 110 15.63 10.11 -3.24
C TYR A 110 14.58 10.11 -4.36
N TRP A 111 13.31 9.86 -4.04
CA TRP A 111 12.25 9.80 -5.05
C TRP A 111 11.99 11.16 -5.70
N VAL A 112 12.00 12.26 -4.93
CA VAL A 112 11.87 13.61 -5.46
C VAL A 112 13.05 13.95 -6.39
N ALA A 113 14.28 13.67 -5.97
CA ALA A 113 15.46 13.90 -6.81
C ALA A 113 15.40 13.08 -8.11
N ARG A 114 14.98 11.81 -8.02
CA ARG A 114 14.78 10.94 -9.18
C ARG A 114 13.66 11.46 -10.09
N ALA A 115 12.54 11.93 -9.54
CA ALA A 115 11.43 12.48 -10.30
C ALA A 115 11.88 13.74 -11.06
N LYS A 116 12.49 14.72 -10.38
CA LYS A 116 13.02 15.94 -11.01
C LYS A 116 14.04 15.66 -12.11
N ARG A 117 14.90 14.65 -11.93
CA ARG A 117 15.87 14.26 -12.97
C ARG A 117 15.19 13.69 -14.24
N ASN A 118 14.11 12.93 -14.09
CA ASN A 118 13.42 12.29 -15.21
C ASN A 118 12.26 13.13 -15.79
N MET A 119 11.77 14.11 -15.03
CA MET A 119 10.66 14.99 -15.36
C MET A 119 11.06 16.43 -14.99
N PRO A 120 11.93 17.09 -15.77
CA PRO A 120 12.51 18.38 -15.40
C PRO A 120 11.48 19.50 -15.20
N ASP A 121 10.30 19.38 -15.80
CA ASP A 121 9.21 20.36 -15.69
C ASP A 121 8.30 20.15 -14.46
N ILE A 122 8.53 19.11 -13.66
CA ILE A 122 7.74 18.83 -12.45
C ILE A 122 8.03 19.90 -11.38
N ARG A 123 6.99 20.62 -10.95
CA ARG A 123 7.08 21.69 -9.94
C ARG A 123 6.97 21.12 -8.52
#